data_AF-A0A4Q7VMI2-F1
#
_entry.id   AF-A0A4Q7VMI2-F1
#
_cell.length_a   1.000
_cell.length_b   1.000
_cell.length_c   1.000
_cell.angle_alpha   90.00
_cell.angle_beta   90.00
_cell.angle_gamma   90.00
#
_symmetry.space_group_name_H-M   'P 1'
#
loop_
_entity.id
_entity.type
_entity.pdbx_description
1 polymer ?
#
loop_
_entity_poly.entity_id
_entity_poly.type
_entity_poly.pdbx_seq_one_letter_code
_entity_poly.pdbx_strand_id
1 'polypeptide(L)'
;MDKSNFTIAGNIVDVVAKRIYKGEIEIKDGKIISIREVESAPDCYILPGLVDSHVHIESSLLIPSRFADLVVRKGTLGIVTDPHEIANVLGEIGIDFMINDARKTPLEIRFGVPSCVPATPFETSGFRLGPNKVESLLKREEVVCLAEVMDYPGVIRGDLDIMKKIVATKRLGKKIDGHAPGVNGEGLRKYVAAGISADHECSTLEEALNKIHLGMMIQIREGSAAKDFDALYSLIETHSDRVMLCTDDTHPDDLFERGHIDHLIRKGLEKGCDIMNLLRAGSYNAIKHYGLDLGLLQVRDSADFIIVDDLESFNVKSSYMKGECIYKDGEVSFDSHNEILLNNFYRKEIELKDLQVDAKDCDVHVMTVSDGDLLTGWTSARPKIEDDKFVSDTGQDVLKMVVMSRYNNDKPVVGFAKGFGFKKGAISGSIAHDSHNIIAVGTNDVDLLNALNTLIAIKGGMVAHAQDEFKMVKLDVAGLMSNKRGEDLLLDYKELSDFALSFGSSFHSPFMTLAFMSLLVIPKLKLSDKGLFDVEQFKLIDLYCE
;
A
#
# COMPACT_ATOMS: atom_id res chain seq x y z
N MET A 1 5.73 -30.82 -13.41
CA MET A 1 4.59 -30.68 -12.49
C MET A 1 3.92 -32.03 -12.42
N ASP A 2 4.11 -32.72 -11.29
CA ASP A 2 3.41 -33.96 -11.01
C ASP A 2 1.92 -33.61 -10.90
N LYS A 3 1.09 -34.22 -11.73
CA LYS A 3 -0.35 -33.95 -11.74
C LYS A 3 -0.95 -34.41 -10.41
N SER A 4 -1.34 -33.48 -9.55
CA SER A 4 -1.93 -33.79 -8.26
C SER A 4 -3.34 -34.38 -8.46
N ASN A 5 -3.44 -35.68 -8.17
CA ASN A 5 -4.69 -36.41 -8.16
C ASN A 5 -4.94 -36.87 -6.73
N PHE A 6 -5.91 -36.28 -6.07
CA PHE A 6 -6.23 -36.61 -4.69
C PHE A 6 -7.67 -36.24 -4.36
N THR A 7 -8.10 -36.73 -3.22
CA THR A 7 -9.42 -36.46 -2.67
C THR A 7 -9.25 -35.83 -1.30
N ILE A 8 -10.07 -34.82 -1.00
CA ILE A 8 -10.08 -34.15 0.29
C ILE A 8 -11.50 -34.01 0.82
N ALA A 9 -11.67 -34.14 2.13
CA ALA A 9 -12.98 -34.05 2.78
C ALA A 9 -12.94 -33.09 3.97
N GLY A 10 -14.05 -32.40 4.20
CA GLY A 10 -14.25 -31.45 5.30
C GLY A 10 -15.62 -30.79 5.21
N ASN A 11 -15.82 -29.74 6.01
CA ASN A 11 -16.97 -28.85 5.85
C ASN A 11 -16.70 -27.89 4.67
N ILE A 12 -17.33 -28.13 3.52
CA ILE A 12 -17.19 -27.31 2.33
C ILE A 12 -18.00 -26.02 2.51
N VAL A 13 -17.34 -24.88 2.34
CA VAL A 13 -17.95 -23.55 2.41
C VAL A 13 -18.24 -23.06 1.01
N ASP A 14 -19.50 -23.24 0.58
CA ASP A 14 -19.97 -22.84 -0.73
C ASP A 14 -20.48 -21.39 -0.68
N VAL A 15 -19.57 -20.45 -0.96
CA VAL A 15 -19.86 -19.00 -0.99
C VAL A 15 -20.79 -18.60 -2.15
N VAL A 16 -20.97 -19.47 -3.15
CA VAL A 16 -21.84 -19.22 -4.30
C VAL A 16 -23.28 -19.49 -3.90
N ALA A 17 -23.55 -20.67 -3.32
CA ALA A 17 -24.88 -21.05 -2.83
C ALA A 17 -25.16 -20.57 -1.40
N LYS A 18 -24.19 -19.94 -0.72
CA LYS A 18 -24.24 -19.46 0.67
C LYS A 18 -24.63 -20.57 1.66
N ARG A 19 -23.92 -21.71 1.62
CA ARG A 19 -24.18 -22.84 2.53
C ARG A 19 -22.89 -23.57 2.94
N ILE A 20 -22.96 -24.27 4.08
CA ILE A 20 -21.89 -25.13 4.58
C ILE A 20 -22.43 -26.55 4.66
N TYR A 21 -21.67 -27.52 4.15
CA TYR A 21 -22.04 -28.94 4.22
C TYR A 21 -20.80 -29.83 4.26
N LYS A 22 -20.95 -31.02 4.84
CA LYS A 22 -19.88 -32.02 4.81
C LYS A 22 -19.77 -32.59 3.40
N GLY A 23 -18.58 -32.54 2.84
CA GLY A 23 -18.36 -33.01 1.49
C GLY A 23 -16.97 -33.52 1.22
N GLU A 24 -16.84 -34.19 0.09
CA GLU A 24 -15.61 -34.72 -0.46
C GLU A 24 -15.38 -34.11 -1.86
N ILE A 25 -14.19 -33.58 -2.08
CA ILE A 25 -13.76 -32.92 -3.32
C ILE A 25 -12.70 -33.80 -3.97
N GLU A 26 -12.96 -34.22 -5.21
CA GLU A 26 -12.01 -34.95 -6.02
C GLU A 26 -11.29 -33.98 -6.96
N ILE A 27 -9.96 -33.95 -6.87
CA ILE A 27 -9.09 -33.07 -7.64
C ILE A 27 -8.27 -33.90 -8.61
N LYS A 28 -8.24 -33.45 -9.86
CA LYS A 28 -7.47 -34.07 -10.93
C LYS A 28 -6.93 -33.01 -11.87
N ASP A 29 -5.64 -33.12 -12.19
CA ASP A 29 -4.96 -32.19 -13.10
C ASP A 29 -5.20 -30.70 -12.73
N GLY A 30 -5.16 -30.41 -11.43
CA GLY A 30 -5.34 -29.07 -10.88
C GLY A 30 -6.77 -28.51 -10.91
N LYS A 31 -7.77 -29.34 -11.21
CA LYS A 31 -9.17 -28.95 -11.25
C LYS A 31 -10.04 -29.82 -10.35
N ILE A 32 -11.15 -29.24 -9.89
CA ILE A 32 -12.19 -29.98 -9.19
C ILE A 32 -13.02 -30.75 -10.21
N ILE A 33 -13.01 -32.08 -10.15
CA ILE A 33 -13.77 -32.92 -11.09
C ILE A 33 -15.09 -33.44 -10.51
N SER A 34 -15.17 -33.59 -9.19
CA SER A 34 -16.41 -33.96 -8.51
C SER A 34 -16.45 -33.39 -7.09
N ILE A 35 -17.65 -33.08 -6.62
CA ILE A 35 -17.95 -32.72 -5.24
C ILE A 35 -19.14 -33.57 -4.81
N ARG A 36 -19.03 -34.28 -3.69
CA ARG A 36 -20.10 -35.13 -3.15
C ARG A 36 -20.39 -34.76 -1.71
N GLU A 37 -21.67 -34.59 -1.36
CA GLU A 37 -22.08 -34.48 0.04
C GLU A 37 -21.92 -35.84 0.73
N VAL A 38 -21.42 -35.84 1.96
CA VAL A 38 -21.16 -37.04 2.75
C VAL A 38 -21.73 -36.90 4.17
N GLU A 39 -22.04 -38.01 4.83
CA GLU A 39 -22.60 -37.98 6.20
C GLU A 39 -21.54 -37.58 7.25
N SER A 40 -20.28 -37.91 7.00
CA SER A 40 -19.16 -37.69 7.90
C SER A 40 -17.93 -37.22 7.13
N ALA A 41 -17.23 -36.23 7.70
CA ALA A 41 -16.00 -35.64 7.20
C ALA A 41 -15.14 -35.18 8.39
N PRO A 42 -13.83 -34.98 8.20
CA PRO A 42 -12.98 -34.33 9.20
C PRO A 42 -13.54 -32.97 9.64
N ASP A 43 -13.30 -32.62 10.90
CA ASP A 43 -13.73 -31.35 11.48
C ASP A 43 -12.74 -30.24 11.12
N CYS A 44 -12.83 -29.79 9.88
CA CYS A 44 -12.12 -28.64 9.32
C CYS A 44 -13.00 -27.99 8.25
N TYR A 45 -12.65 -26.78 7.81
CA TYR A 45 -13.42 -26.07 6.80
C TYR A 45 -12.59 -25.84 5.54
N ILE A 46 -13.18 -26.16 4.39
CA ILE A 46 -12.58 -25.95 3.06
C ILE A 46 -13.28 -24.76 2.43
N LEU A 47 -12.54 -23.68 2.18
CA LEU A 47 -13.07 -22.41 1.67
C LEU A 47 -12.32 -22.00 0.39
N PRO A 48 -12.92 -21.19 -0.49
CA PRO A 48 -12.17 -20.47 -1.51
C PRO A 48 -11.06 -19.63 -0.87
N GLY A 49 -9.96 -19.42 -1.58
CA GLY A 49 -8.91 -18.53 -1.12
C GLY A 49 -9.38 -17.09 -0.95
N LEU A 50 -8.77 -16.38 0.00
CA LEU A 50 -9.04 -14.97 0.19
C LEU A 50 -8.40 -14.14 -0.94
N VAL A 51 -8.98 -12.99 -1.22
CA VAL A 51 -8.51 -12.05 -2.24
C VAL A 51 -8.42 -10.66 -1.66
N ASP A 52 -7.25 -10.05 -1.81
CA ASP A 52 -7.09 -8.61 -1.60
C ASP A 52 -7.42 -7.87 -2.90
N SER A 53 -8.44 -7.02 -2.84
CA SER A 53 -8.94 -6.32 -4.01
C SER A 53 -8.16 -5.04 -4.36
N HIS A 54 -7.27 -4.55 -3.50
CA HIS A 54 -6.40 -3.39 -3.76
C HIS A 54 -5.26 -3.34 -2.74
N VAL A 55 -4.02 -3.47 -3.20
CA VAL A 55 -2.84 -3.45 -2.33
C VAL A 55 -1.61 -2.84 -3.02
N HIS A 56 -0.78 -2.18 -2.23
CA HIS A 56 0.56 -1.75 -2.63
C HIS A 56 1.58 -2.70 -2.02
N ILE A 57 2.10 -3.66 -2.82
CA ILE A 57 3.09 -4.63 -2.32
C ILE A 57 4.31 -3.90 -1.77
N GLU A 58 4.70 -2.80 -2.40
CA GLU A 58 5.82 -1.96 -2.00
C GLU A 58 5.73 -1.49 -0.54
N SER A 59 4.52 -1.21 -0.04
CA SER A 59 4.26 -0.75 1.34
C SER A 59 4.56 -1.82 2.40
N SER A 60 4.59 -3.09 2.00
CA SER A 60 5.08 -4.20 2.84
C SER A 60 6.61 -4.25 2.97
N LEU A 61 7.31 -3.39 2.23
CA LEU A 61 8.78 -3.35 2.09
C LEU A 61 9.38 -4.62 1.47
N LEU A 62 8.57 -5.47 0.84
CA LEU A 62 8.97 -6.75 0.24
C LEU A 62 8.70 -6.77 -1.27
N ILE A 63 9.55 -7.48 -2.01
CA ILE A 63 9.25 -7.82 -3.41
C ILE A 63 8.05 -8.78 -3.50
N PRO A 64 7.35 -8.85 -4.65
CA PRO A 64 6.16 -9.71 -4.83
C PRO A 64 6.35 -11.15 -4.37
N SER A 65 7.50 -11.76 -4.67
CA SER A 65 7.74 -13.15 -4.30
C SER A 65 7.80 -13.36 -2.79
N ARG A 66 8.39 -12.42 -2.06
CA ARG A 66 8.49 -12.42 -0.59
C ARG A 66 7.18 -12.01 0.08
N PHE A 67 6.42 -11.11 -0.54
CA PHE A 67 5.08 -10.80 -0.08
C PHE A 67 4.15 -12.03 -0.18
N ALA A 68 4.19 -12.72 -1.32
CA ALA A 68 3.41 -13.94 -1.55
C ALA A 68 3.70 -15.02 -0.49
N ASP A 69 4.97 -15.22 -0.15
CA ASP A 69 5.42 -16.12 0.92
C ASP A 69 4.72 -15.89 2.27
N LEU A 70 4.39 -14.63 2.59
CA LEU A 70 3.70 -14.28 3.83
C LEU A 70 2.20 -14.45 3.73
N VAL A 71 1.57 -13.91 2.69
CA VAL A 71 0.10 -13.81 2.62
C VAL A 71 -0.57 -15.15 2.33
N VAL A 72 0.11 -16.10 1.69
CA VAL A 72 -0.41 -17.47 1.50
C VAL A 72 -0.57 -18.22 2.81
N ARG A 73 0.27 -17.91 3.82
CA ARG A 73 0.17 -18.47 5.19
C ARG A 73 -1.05 -17.93 5.92
N LYS A 74 -1.56 -16.79 5.45
CA LYS A 74 -2.77 -16.11 5.90
C LYS A 74 -3.99 -16.43 5.02
N GLY A 75 -3.85 -17.39 4.10
CA GLY A 75 -4.96 -17.86 3.26
C GLY A 75 -5.34 -16.96 2.10
N THR A 76 -4.56 -15.91 1.82
CA THR A 76 -4.74 -15.09 0.62
C THR A 76 -4.15 -15.83 -0.58
N LEU A 77 -4.97 -16.03 -1.61
CA LEU A 77 -4.61 -16.73 -2.84
C LEU A 77 -4.61 -15.83 -4.09
N GLY A 78 -5.19 -14.63 -3.99
CA GLY A 78 -5.08 -13.64 -5.06
C GLY A 78 -5.02 -12.22 -4.54
N ILE A 79 -4.40 -11.35 -5.34
CA ILE A 79 -4.33 -9.92 -5.07
C ILE A 79 -4.47 -9.13 -6.37
N VAL A 80 -5.05 -7.93 -6.27
CA VAL A 80 -4.96 -6.89 -7.31
C VAL A 80 -4.09 -5.78 -6.76
N THR A 81 -2.91 -5.59 -7.34
CA THR A 81 -1.92 -4.65 -6.84
C THR A 81 -1.69 -3.48 -7.78
N ASP A 82 -1.55 -2.27 -7.23
CA ASP A 82 -1.13 -1.09 -7.96
C ASP A 82 0.36 -0.80 -7.70
N PRO A 83 1.25 -1.03 -8.68
CA PRO A 83 2.68 -0.81 -8.53
C PRO A 83 3.08 0.66 -8.78
N HIS A 84 2.28 1.62 -8.30
CA HIS A 84 2.51 3.04 -8.60
C HIS A 84 3.79 3.56 -7.94
N GLU A 85 4.21 2.94 -6.85
CA GLU A 85 5.38 3.31 -6.09
C GLU A 85 6.64 3.04 -6.93
N ILE A 86 6.84 1.77 -7.32
CA ILE A 86 7.98 1.41 -8.17
C ILE A 86 7.89 2.09 -9.55
N ALA A 87 6.70 2.39 -10.05
CA ALA A 87 6.54 3.11 -11.31
C ALA A 87 7.01 4.56 -11.25
N ASN A 88 6.82 5.27 -10.12
CA ASN A 88 7.42 6.58 -9.91
C ASN A 88 8.96 6.51 -9.91
N VAL A 89 9.54 5.40 -9.45
CA VAL A 89 11.00 5.21 -9.39
C VAL A 89 11.63 4.76 -10.70
N LEU A 90 11.04 3.74 -11.33
CA LEU A 90 11.63 2.94 -12.42
C LEU A 90 10.75 2.90 -13.68
N GLY A 91 9.57 3.51 -13.65
CA GLY A 91 8.63 3.54 -14.78
C GLY A 91 8.18 2.14 -15.20
N GLU A 92 8.06 1.93 -16.51
CA GLU A 92 7.64 0.64 -17.08
C GLU A 92 8.55 -0.53 -16.66
N ILE A 93 9.85 -0.30 -16.51
CA ILE A 93 10.81 -1.34 -16.11
C ILE A 93 10.53 -1.80 -14.67
N GLY A 94 10.10 -0.89 -13.78
CA GLY A 94 9.67 -1.22 -12.43
C GLY A 94 8.44 -2.13 -12.43
N ILE A 95 7.44 -1.80 -13.25
CA ILE A 95 6.23 -2.61 -13.40
C ILE A 95 6.58 -4.00 -13.98
N ASP A 96 7.45 -4.05 -14.99
CA ASP A 96 7.94 -5.33 -15.53
C ASP A 96 8.69 -6.15 -14.50
N PHE A 97 9.49 -5.51 -13.64
CA PHE A 97 10.15 -6.19 -12.53
C PHE A 97 9.13 -6.86 -11.61
N MET A 98 8.10 -6.13 -11.17
CA MET A 98 7.06 -6.67 -10.29
C MET A 98 6.33 -7.86 -10.93
N ILE A 99 5.92 -7.73 -12.20
CA ILE A 99 5.24 -8.80 -12.95
C ILE A 99 6.15 -10.03 -13.07
N ASN A 100 7.41 -9.84 -13.44
CA ASN A 100 8.34 -10.95 -13.62
C ASN A 100 8.68 -11.66 -12.31
N ASP A 101 8.73 -10.92 -11.20
CA ASP A 101 8.94 -11.50 -9.89
C ASP A 101 7.71 -12.28 -9.41
N ALA A 102 6.52 -11.71 -9.58
CA ALA A 102 5.24 -12.34 -9.24
C ALA A 102 5.05 -13.70 -9.93
N ARG A 103 5.45 -13.81 -11.21
CA ARG A 103 5.38 -15.05 -12.02
C ARG A 103 6.14 -16.24 -11.44
N LYS A 104 7.06 -16.03 -10.49
CA LYS A 104 7.80 -17.11 -9.82
C LYS A 104 6.98 -17.80 -8.74
N THR A 105 5.89 -17.17 -8.30
CA THR A 105 5.05 -17.67 -7.22
C THR A 105 3.74 -18.25 -7.75
N PRO A 106 3.12 -19.18 -7.02
CA PRO A 106 1.82 -19.73 -7.39
C PRO A 106 0.65 -18.78 -7.05
N LEU A 107 0.89 -17.66 -6.36
CA LEU A 107 -0.14 -16.70 -5.99
C LEU A 107 -0.71 -16.00 -7.23
N GLU A 108 -2.04 -15.82 -7.30
CA GLU A 108 -2.69 -15.08 -8.39
C GLU A 108 -2.50 -13.56 -8.18
N ILE A 109 -1.36 -13.04 -8.62
CA ILE A 109 -1.04 -11.61 -8.55
C ILE A 109 -1.44 -10.95 -9.88
N ARG A 110 -2.44 -10.08 -9.83
CA ARG A 110 -2.85 -9.23 -10.97
C ARG A 110 -2.53 -7.78 -10.72
N PHE A 111 -2.25 -7.05 -11.79
CA PHE A 111 -1.73 -5.69 -11.70
C PHE A 111 -2.74 -4.67 -12.21
N GLY A 112 -2.81 -3.53 -11.53
CA GLY A 112 -3.28 -2.28 -12.11
C GLY A 112 -2.16 -1.58 -12.87
N VAL A 113 -2.52 -0.73 -13.83
CA VAL A 113 -1.57 0.22 -14.40
C VAL A 113 -1.66 1.53 -13.63
N PRO A 114 -0.55 2.02 -13.04
CA PRO A 114 -0.53 3.28 -12.30
C PRO A 114 -1.09 4.44 -13.13
N SER A 115 -2.08 5.14 -12.58
CA SER A 115 -2.81 6.17 -13.32
C SER A 115 -2.12 7.54 -13.27
N CYS A 116 -1.41 7.83 -12.17
CA CYS A 116 -0.88 9.16 -11.81
C CYS A 116 0.63 9.10 -11.50
N VAL A 117 1.46 8.90 -12.53
CA VAL A 117 2.93 8.92 -12.40
C VAL A 117 3.51 10.08 -13.22
N PRO A 118 4.03 11.15 -12.59
CA PRO A 118 3.87 11.49 -11.16
C PRO A 118 2.45 11.96 -10.83
N ALA A 119 2.14 12.03 -9.54
CA ALA A 119 0.89 12.58 -9.03
C ALA A 119 0.76 14.08 -9.33
N THR A 120 1.84 14.85 -9.17
CA THR A 120 1.86 16.30 -9.43
C THR A 120 3.09 16.75 -10.23
N PRO A 121 3.05 17.93 -10.88
CA PRO A 121 4.25 18.53 -11.51
C PRO A 121 5.16 19.27 -10.51
N PHE A 122 4.78 19.37 -9.23
CA PHE A 122 5.46 20.20 -8.21
C PHE A 122 6.59 19.48 -7.46
N GLU A 123 6.98 18.33 -7.96
CA GLU A 123 8.01 17.45 -7.40
C GLU A 123 8.82 16.83 -8.55
N THR A 124 9.99 16.29 -8.24
CA THR A 124 10.79 15.52 -9.19
C THR A 124 10.53 14.03 -8.98
N SER A 125 9.95 13.38 -9.99
CA SER A 125 9.78 11.92 -10.05
C SER A 125 10.76 11.30 -11.05
N GLY A 126 11.07 10.02 -10.88
CA GLY A 126 12.00 9.30 -11.74
C GLY A 126 11.45 9.10 -13.15
N PHE A 127 10.12 8.96 -13.28
CA PHE A 127 9.46 8.67 -14.56
C PHE A 127 8.12 9.40 -14.70
N ARG A 128 7.58 9.38 -15.93
CA ARG A 128 6.23 9.81 -16.26
C ARG A 128 5.51 8.76 -17.09
N LEU A 129 4.30 8.38 -16.70
CA LEU A 129 3.44 7.48 -17.47
C LEU A 129 2.35 8.26 -18.22
N GLY A 130 2.66 8.61 -19.46
CA GLY A 130 1.68 9.21 -20.37
C GLY A 130 0.71 8.18 -20.98
N PRO A 131 -0.36 8.63 -21.65
CA PRO A 131 -1.45 7.76 -22.14
C PRO A 131 -0.99 6.60 -23.04
N ASN A 132 -0.02 6.83 -23.93
CA ASN A 132 0.50 5.78 -24.82
C ASN A 132 1.21 4.65 -24.06
N LYS A 133 1.92 5.01 -22.98
CA LYS A 133 2.62 4.03 -22.13
C LYS A 133 1.62 3.22 -21.33
N VAL A 134 0.63 3.91 -20.73
CA VAL A 134 -0.50 3.27 -20.04
C VAL A 134 -1.23 2.29 -20.97
N GLU A 135 -1.56 2.69 -22.20
CA GLU A 135 -2.21 1.80 -23.17
C GLU A 135 -1.35 0.55 -23.48
N SER A 136 -0.02 0.70 -23.58
CA SER A 136 0.89 -0.42 -23.81
C SER A 136 0.90 -1.39 -22.62
N LEU A 137 1.00 -0.85 -21.41
CA LEU A 137 0.97 -1.62 -20.16
C LEU A 137 -0.35 -2.38 -20.00
N LEU A 138 -1.47 -1.72 -20.33
CA LEU A 138 -2.80 -2.32 -20.32
C LEU A 138 -2.96 -3.50 -21.28
N LYS A 139 -2.01 -3.80 -22.17
CA LYS A 139 -2.08 -4.99 -23.05
C LYS A 139 -1.43 -6.24 -22.43
N ARG A 140 -0.76 -6.12 -21.29
CA ARG A 140 -0.19 -7.25 -20.55
C ARG A 140 -1.31 -8.14 -20.01
N GLU A 141 -1.04 -9.44 -19.97
CA GLU A 141 -1.99 -10.47 -19.54
C GLU A 141 -2.25 -10.39 -18.03
N GLU A 142 -1.22 -10.04 -17.25
CA GLU A 142 -1.29 -9.91 -15.79
C GLU A 142 -2.06 -8.67 -15.34
N VAL A 143 -2.28 -7.72 -16.24
CA VAL A 143 -2.95 -6.46 -15.91
C VAL A 143 -4.46 -6.63 -16.01
N VAL A 144 -5.23 -6.18 -15.01
CA VAL A 144 -6.71 -6.30 -14.98
C VAL A 144 -7.43 -4.96 -14.94
N CYS A 145 -6.75 -3.89 -14.51
CA CYS A 145 -7.33 -2.57 -14.39
C CYS A 145 -6.36 -1.43 -14.78
N LEU A 146 -6.92 -0.25 -15.02
CA LEU A 146 -6.23 1.00 -14.69
C LEU A 146 -6.37 1.17 -13.18
N ALA A 147 -5.24 1.30 -12.49
CA ALA A 147 -5.22 1.43 -11.04
C ALA A 147 -5.83 2.76 -10.60
N GLU A 148 -5.88 2.95 -9.29
CA GLU A 148 -6.58 4.05 -8.63
C GLU A 148 -6.42 5.41 -9.32
N VAL A 149 -7.53 5.96 -9.82
CA VAL A 149 -7.53 7.25 -10.51
C VAL A 149 -7.61 8.40 -9.51
N MET A 150 -6.45 8.74 -8.92
CA MET A 150 -6.27 9.82 -7.94
C MET A 150 -6.50 11.22 -8.54
N ASP A 151 -6.26 11.41 -9.85
CA ASP A 151 -6.62 12.64 -10.58
C ASP A 151 -8.14 12.71 -10.86
N TYR A 152 -8.95 12.50 -9.82
CA TYR A 152 -10.39 12.72 -9.86
C TYR A 152 -10.76 14.16 -10.25
N PRO A 153 -10.00 15.23 -9.88
CA PRO A 153 -10.31 16.57 -10.36
C PRO A 153 -10.19 16.67 -11.88
N GLY A 154 -9.16 16.04 -12.47
CA GLY A 154 -8.97 15.99 -13.90
C GLY A 154 -10.07 15.20 -14.61
N VAL A 155 -10.52 14.09 -14.04
CA VAL A 155 -11.69 13.36 -14.59
C VAL A 155 -12.95 14.22 -14.58
N ILE A 156 -13.24 14.92 -13.47
CA ILE A 156 -14.44 15.77 -13.34
C ILE A 156 -14.41 16.95 -14.32
N ARG A 157 -13.23 17.50 -14.59
CA ARG A 157 -13.02 18.60 -15.57
C ARG A 157 -12.90 18.11 -17.01
N GLY A 158 -12.68 16.82 -17.24
CA GLY A 158 -12.47 16.25 -18.57
C GLY A 158 -11.06 16.48 -19.13
N ASP A 159 -10.04 16.48 -18.25
CA ASP A 159 -8.65 16.70 -18.62
C ASP A 159 -8.14 15.60 -19.57
N LEU A 160 -7.55 16.03 -20.69
CA LEU A 160 -7.30 15.15 -21.83
C LEU A 160 -6.34 14.00 -21.55
N ASP A 161 -5.37 14.16 -20.63
CA ASP A 161 -4.37 13.12 -20.33
C ASP A 161 -5.04 11.94 -19.62
N ILE A 162 -5.74 12.18 -18.51
CA ILE A 162 -6.44 11.12 -17.75
C ILE A 162 -7.60 10.51 -18.54
N MET A 163 -8.37 11.33 -19.27
CA MET A 163 -9.47 10.82 -20.09
C MET A 163 -8.97 9.89 -21.21
N LYS A 164 -7.79 10.14 -21.80
CA LYS A 164 -7.19 9.23 -22.79
C LYS A 164 -6.82 7.87 -22.17
N LYS A 165 -6.30 7.86 -20.93
CA LYS A 165 -6.01 6.63 -20.18
C LYS A 165 -7.30 5.84 -19.95
N ILE A 166 -8.34 6.49 -19.42
CA ILE A 166 -9.67 5.89 -19.20
C ILE A 166 -10.27 5.31 -20.49
N VAL A 167 -10.24 6.06 -21.60
CA VAL A 167 -10.76 5.58 -22.89
C VAL A 167 -9.99 4.35 -23.39
N ALA A 168 -8.66 4.35 -23.27
CA ALA A 168 -7.83 3.20 -23.64
C ALA A 168 -8.19 1.96 -22.81
N THR A 169 -8.38 2.11 -21.49
CA THR A 169 -8.79 1.03 -20.58
C THR A 169 -10.13 0.44 -20.97
N LYS A 170 -11.15 1.28 -21.21
CA LYS A 170 -12.49 0.84 -21.62
C LYS A 170 -12.46 0.10 -22.95
N ARG A 171 -11.66 0.56 -23.91
CA ARG A 171 -11.51 -0.11 -25.21
C ARG A 171 -10.92 -1.53 -25.08
N LEU A 172 -10.08 -1.75 -24.07
CA LEU A 172 -9.50 -3.06 -23.76
C LEU A 172 -10.38 -3.92 -22.84
N GLY A 173 -11.55 -3.41 -22.42
CA GLY A 173 -12.49 -4.13 -21.56
C GLY A 173 -12.01 -4.31 -20.12
N LYS A 174 -10.99 -3.56 -19.69
CA LYS A 174 -10.39 -3.63 -18.35
C LYS A 174 -11.15 -2.75 -17.35
N LYS A 175 -10.99 -3.05 -16.06
CA LYS A 175 -11.59 -2.27 -14.98
C LYS A 175 -10.85 -0.96 -14.76
N ILE A 176 -11.49 -0.03 -14.06
CA ILE A 176 -10.86 1.23 -13.65
C ILE A 176 -11.18 1.41 -12.17
N ASP A 177 -10.13 1.38 -11.36
CA ASP A 177 -10.23 1.61 -9.92
C ASP A 177 -10.14 3.10 -9.61
N GLY A 178 -10.78 3.49 -8.51
CA GLY A 178 -10.97 4.87 -8.12
C GLY A 178 -10.24 5.22 -6.83
N HIS A 179 -9.94 6.51 -6.73
CA HIS A 179 -9.45 7.18 -5.53
C HIS A 179 -10.11 8.55 -5.49
N ALA A 180 -11.27 8.63 -4.84
CA ALA A 180 -12.12 9.81 -4.84
C ALA A 180 -12.64 10.14 -3.42
N PRO A 181 -11.76 10.56 -2.50
CA PRO A 181 -12.15 10.95 -1.14
C PRO A 181 -13.02 12.22 -1.18
N GLY A 182 -14.12 12.22 -0.43
CA GLY A 182 -15.02 13.39 -0.32
C GLY A 182 -15.80 13.78 -1.58
N VAL A 183 -15.63 13.08 -2.71
CA VAL A 183 -16.30 13.42 -3.97
C VAL A 183 -17.77 13.00 -3.93
N ASN A 184 -18.67 13.97 -4.08
CA ASN A 184 -20.12 13.76 -4.01
C ASN A 184 -20.87 14.48 -5.15
N GLY A 185 -22.21 14.32 -5.17
CA GLY A 185 -23.11 15.04 -6.07
C GLY A 185 -22.76 14.91 -7.55
N GLU A 186 -22.64 16.05 -8.24
CA GLU A 186 -22.35 16.08 -9.68
C GLU A 186 -20.93 15.64 -10.02
N GLY A 187 -19.95 15.92 -9.15
CA GLY A 187 -18.57 15.45 -9.34
C GLY A 187 -18.51 13.93 -9.35
N LEU A 188 -19.18 13.29 -8.38
CA LEU A 188 -19.24 11.83 -8.31
C LEU A 188 -19.96 11.22 -9.53
N ARG A 189 -21.07 11.81 -9.97
CA ARG A 189 -21.77 11.35 -11.19
C ARG A 189 -20.88 11.39 -12.42
N LYS A 190 -20.08 12.44 -12.59
CA LYS A 190 -19.13 12.56 -13.70
C LYS A 190 -18.01 11.53 -13.62
N TYR A 191 -17.46 11.33 -12.42
CA TYR A 191 -16.42 10.34 -12.17
C TYR A 191 -16.89 8.93 -12.52
N VAL A 192 -18.03 8.50 -11.99
CA VAL A 192 -18.62 7.19 -12.31
C VAL A 192 -18.98 7.07 -13.78
N ALA A 193 -19.58 8.11 -14.39
CA ALA A 193 -19.92 8.12 -15.81
C ALA A 193 -18.70 7.98 -16.74
N ALA A 194 -17.52 8.43 -16.30
CA ALA A 194 -16.28 8.24 -17.05
C ALA A 194 -15.92 6.73 -17.14
N GLY A 195 -16.31 5.93 -16.15
CA GLY A 195 -16.20 4.47 -16.17
C GLY A 195 -15.45 3.87 -14.97
N ILE A 196 -15.15 4.67 -13.95
CA ILE A 196 -14.55 4.17 -12.70
C ILE A 196 -15.58 3.27 -11.99
N SER A 197 -15.14 2.09 -11.56
CA SER A 197 -16.02 0.99 -11.14
C SER A 197 -15.82 0.48 -9.72
N ALA A 198 -14.71 0.84 -9.06
CA ALA A 198 -14.43 0.52 -7.66
C ALA A 198 -13.76 1.72 -6.99
N ASP A 199 -13.76 1.79 -5.66
CA ASP A 199 -13.07 2.83 -4.88
C ASP A 199 -12.84 2.37 -3.44
N HIS A 200 -11.69 2.73 -2.87
CA HIS A 200 -11.28 2.41 -1.49
C HIS A 200 -11.22 3.63 -0.56
N GLU A 201 -11.55 4.83 -1.04
CA GLU A 201 -11.39 6.11 -0.34
C GLU A 201 -12.67 6.58 0.37
N CYS A 202 -13.48 5.64 0.86
CA CYS A 202 -14.66 5.96 1.65
C CYS A 202 -14.34 5.95 3.14
N SER A 203 -14.46 7.12 3.77
CA SER A 203 -14.26 7.24 5.23
C SER A 203 -15.58 7.25 6.01
N THR A 204 -16.70 7.41 5.31
CA THR A 204 -18.03 7.42 5.91
C THR A 204 -19.01 6.51 5.17
N LEU A 205 -20.00 6.00 5.91
CA LEU A 205 -21.06 5.20 5.34
C LEU A 205 -21.86 5.95 4.27
N GLU A 206 -22.07 7.26 4.44
CA GLU A 206 -22.81 8.09 3.47
C GLU A 206 -22.07 8.18 2.12
N GLU A 207 -20.75 8.41 2.14
CA GLU A 207 -19.93 8.41 0.93
C GLU A 207 -20.01 7.07 0.20
N ALA A 208 -19.86 5.97 0.94
CA ALA A 208 -19.92 4.62 0.39
C ALA A 208 -21.29 4.33 -0.24
N LEU A 209 -22.39 4.68 0.44
CA LEU A 209 -23.74 4.50 -0.10
C LEU A 209 -23.98 5.32 -1.36
N ASN A 210 -23.48 6.56 -1.44
CA ASN A 210 -23.56 7.39 -2.63
C ASN A 210 -22.84 6.76 -3.83
N LYS A 211 -21.65 6.18 -3.61
CA LYS A 211 -20.87 5.46 -4.64
C LYS A 211 -21.57 4.15 -5.06
N ILE A 212 -22.10 3.38 -4.10
CA ILE A 212 -22.89 2.16 -4.36
C ILE A 212 -24.14 2.47 -5.19
N HIS A 213 -24.87 3.55 -4.87
CA HIS A 213 -26.08 3.95 -5.60
C HIS A 213 -25.82 4.23 -7.09
N LEU A 214 -24.59 4.65 -7.43
CA LEU A 214 -24.15 4.88 -8.80
C LEU A 214 -23.52 3.64 -9.44
N GLY A 215 -23.46 2.51 -8.71
CA GLY A 215 -23.05 1.20 -9.22
C GLY A 215 -21.60 0.83 -8.98
N MET A 216 -20.85 1.61 -8.20
CA MET A 216 -19.47 1.27 -7.83
C MET A 216 -19.41 0.11 -6.83
N MET A 217 -18.31 -0.63 -6.86
CA MET A 217 -17.88 -1.47 -5.74
C MET A 217 -17.16 -0.62 -4.70
N ILE A 218 -17.32 -0.96 -3.42
CA ILE A 218 -16.55 -0.36 -2.32
C ILE A 218 -15.51 -1.37 -1.86
N GLN A 219 -14.25 -0.96 -1.90
CA GLN A 219 -13.13 -1.71 -1.36
C GLN A 219 -12.93 -1.24 0.08
N ILE A 220 -13.42 -2.01 1.05
CA ILE A 220 -13.29 -1.66 2.47
C ILE A 220 -11.86 -1.96 2.90
N ARG A 221 -11.09 -0.92 3.22
CA ARG A 221 -9.68 -1.04 3.60
C ARG A 221 -9.45 -1.11 5.10
N GLU A 222 -8.44 -1.89 5.48
CA GLU A 222 -7.86 -1.92 6.81
C GLU A 222 -6.35 -2.16 6.70
N GLY A 223 -5.60 -1.08 6.47
CA GLY A 223 -4.15 -1.08 6.37
C GLY A 223 -3.47 -0.44 7.59
N SER A 224 -2.17 -0.19 7.45
CA SER A 224 -1.37 0.54 8.44
C SER A 224 -1.61 2.05 8.39
N ALA A 225 -1.78 2.59 7.18
CA ALA A 225 -1.94 4.02 6.93
C ALA A 225 -3.39 4.50 7.13
N ALA A 226 -4.37 3.72 6.66
CA ALA A 226 -5.78 4.06 6.69
C ALA A 226 -6.67 2.87 7.11
N LYS A 227 -7.69 3.14 7.92
CA LYS A 227 -8.54 2.11 8.57
C LYS A 227 -10.01 2.51 8.51
N ASP A 228 -10.72 2.02 7.51
CA ASP A 228 -12.13 2.37 7.25
C ASP A 228 -13.10 1.22 7.58
N PHE A 229 -12.60 0.04 7.95
CA PHE A 229 -13.43 -1.12 8.24
C PHE A 229 -14.48 -0.83 9.32
N ASP A 230 -14.08 -0.18 10.42
CA ASP A 230 -15.00 0.13 11.52
C ASP A 230 -16.13 1.09 11.12
N ALA A 231 -15.88 1.97 10.15
CA ALA A 231 -16.90 2.87 9.62
C ALA A 231 -17.83 2.19 8.61
N LEU A 232 -17.33 1.16 7.89
CA LEU A 232 -17.99 0.60 6.71
C LEU A 232 -18.50 -0.83 6.86
N TYR A 233 -18.13 -1.58 7.91
CA TYR A 233 -18.43 -3.02 8.03
C TYR A 233 -19.92 -3.36 7.89
N SER A 234 -20.82 -2.46 8.28
CA SER A 234 -22.28 -2.64 8.13
C SER A 234 -22.74 -2.84 6.67
N LEU A 235 -21.94 -2.42 5.69
CA LEU A 235 -22.18 -2.67 4.27
C LEU A 235 -22.01 -4.15 3.90
N ILE A 236 -21.25 -4.91 4.67
CA ILE A 236 -21.07 -6.36 4.46
C ILE A 236 -22.42 -7.07 4.62
N GLU A 237 -23.25 -6.64 5.57
CA GLU A 237 -24.59 -7.19 5.77
C GLU A 237 -25.63 -6.61 4.81
N THR A 238 -25.59 -5.29 4.58
CA THR A 238 -26.64 -4.59 3.84
C THR A 238 -26.44 -4.60 2.33
N HIS A 239 -25.20 -4.73 1.87
CA HIS A 239 -24.78 -4.61 0.47
C HIS A 239 -23.66 -5.62 0.14
N SER A 240 -23.80 -6.87 0.60
CA SER A 240 -22.80 -7.95 0.50
C SER A 240 -22.25 -8.22 -0.91
N ASP A 241 -22.95 -7.79 -1.96
CA ASP A 241 -22.61 -7.92 -3.38
C ASP A 241 -21.94 -6.68 -3.98
N ARG A 242 -21.75 -5.62 -3.18
CA ARG A 242 -21.15 -4.34 -3.57
C ARG A 242 -19.90 -3.97 -2.78
N VAL A 243 -19.44 -4.87 -1.93
CA VAL A 243 -18.24 -4.67 -1.10
C VAL A 243 -17.15 -5.68 -1.43
N MET A 244 -15.91 -5.25 -1.39
CA MET A 244 -14.71 -6.08 -1.44
C MET A 244 -13.83 -5.71 -0.24
N LEU A 245 -12.89 -6.56 0.12
CA LEU A 245 -11.93 -6.28 1.19
C LEU A 245 -10.56 -5.99 0.59
N CYS A 246 -9.83 -5.08 1.21
CA CYS A 246 -8.47 -4.73 0.78
C CYS A 246 -7.60 -4.24 1.94
N THR A 247 -6.29 -4.24 1.75
CA THR A 247 -5.35 -3.74 2.76
C THR A 247 -4.69 -2.42 2.39
N ASP A 248 -4.73 -2.02 1.12
CA ASP A 248 -4.12 -0.77 0.65
C ASP A 248 -2.62 -0.71 1.01
N ASP A 249 -2.21 0.23 1.86
CA ASP A 249 -0.87 0.29 2.45
C ASP A 249 -0.77 -0.49 3.76
N THR A 250 -0.02 -1.59 3.77
CA THR A 250 0.28 -2.36 4.98
C THR A 250 1.78 -2.54 5.19
N HIS A 251 2.27 -2.00 6.30
CA HIS A 251 3.66 -2.14 6.73
C HIS A 251 3.95 -3.56 7.23
N PRO A 252 5.23 -4.00 7.22
CA PRO A 252 5.57 -5.38 7.54
C PRO A 252 5.13 -5.80 8.95
N ASP A 253 5.30 -4.96 9.97
CA ASP A 253 4.90 -5.28 11.35
C ASP A 253 3.41 -5.60 11.47
N ASP A 254 2.53 -4.76 10.91
CA ASP A 254 1.09 -5.01 10.90
C ASP A 254 0.74 -6.30 10.11
N LEU A 255 1.37 -6.53 8.95
CA LEU A 255 1.15 -7.75 8.16
C LEU A 255 1.51 -9.02 8.93
N PHE A 256 2.61 -8.97 9.69
CA PHE A 256 3.07 -10.09 10.52
C PHE A 256 2.20 -10.31 11.75
N GLU A 257 1.86 -9.23 12.47
CA GLU A 257 1.17 -9.28 13.76
C GLU A 257 -0.34 -9.46 13.63
N ARG A 258 -0.98 -8.73 12.71
CA ARG A 258 -2.44 -8.76 12.54
C ARG A 258 -2.88 -9.78 11.51
N GLY A 259 -2.13 -9.94 10.43
CA GLY A 259 -2.49 -10.75 9.27
C GLY A 259 -2.75 -9.88 8.03
N HIS A 260 -3.48 -10.44 7.08
CA HIS A 260 -3.83 -9.81 5.80
C HIS A 260 -5.36 -9.75 5.69
N ILE A 261 -5.97 -10.27 4.61
CA ILE A 261 -7.44 -10.34 4.51
C ILE A 261 -8.06 -11.22 5.60
N ASP A 262 -7.36 -12.23 6.13
CA ASP A 262 -7.84 -13.03 7.28
C ASP A 262 -8.12 -12.17 8.52
N HIS A 263 -7.35 -11.10 8.70
CA HIS A 263 -7.57 -10.15 9.79
C HIS A 263 -8.92 -9.47 9.65
N LEU A 264 -9.27 -9.00 8.44
CA LEU A 264 -10.55 -8.34 8.18
C LEU A 264 -11.72 -9.32 8.33
N ILE A 265 -11.53 -10.61 7.97
CA ILE A 265 -12.54 -11.65 8.23
C ILE A 265 -12.78 -11.80 9.74
N ARG A 266 -11.72 -11.97 10.54
CA ARG A 266 -11.83 -12.08 12.01
C ARG A 266 -12.44 -10.82 12.63
N LYS A 267 -11.99 -9.63 12.21
CA LYS A 267 -12.55 -8.34 12.65
C LYS A 267 -14.04 -8.23 12.34
N GLY A 268 -14.48 -8.69 11.16
CA GLY A 268 -15.90 -8.73 10.79
C GLY A 268 -16.74 -9.67 11.66
N LEU A 269 -16.19 -10.85 11.99
CA LEU A 269 -16.84 -11.83 12.87
C LEU A 269 -17.01 -11.28 14.29
N GLU A 270 -15.98 -10.62 14.84
CA GLU A 270 -16.05 -9.94 16.13
C GLU A 270 -17.15 -8.85 16.16
N LYS A 271 -17.42 -8.22 15.02
CA LYS A 271 -18.50 -7.24 14.83
C LYS A 271 -19.87 -7.89 14.58
N GLY A 272 -19.95 -9.21 14.50
CA GLY A 272 -21.18 -9.97 14.29
C GLY A 272 -21.65 -10.04 12.83
N CYS A 273 -20.76 -9.83 11.85
CA CYS A 273 -21.11 -10.04 10.44
C CYS A 273 -21.29 -11.55 10.13
N ASP A 274 -22.15 -11.86 9.19
CA ASP A 274 -22.34 -13.22 8.68
C ASP A 274 -21.11 -13.67 7.89
N ILE A 275 -20.64 -14.89 8.18
CA ILE A 275 -19.43 -15.44 7.57
C ILE A 275 -19.55 -15.59 6.04
N MET A 276 -20.74 -15.87 5.49
CA MET A 276 -20.90 -15.99 4.04
C MET A 276 -20.81 -14.63 3.36
N ASN A 277 -21.33 -13.59 3.98
CA ASN A 277 -21.19 -12.23 3.47
C ASN A 277 -19.72 -11.77 3.54
N LEU A 278 -19.02 -12.04 4.65
CA LEU A 278 -17.59 -11.75 4.80
C LEU A 278 -16.74 -12.47 3.76
N LEU A 279 -16.91 -13.79 3.61
CA LEU A 279 -16.14 -14.57 2.64
C LEU A 279 -16.44 -14.15 1.22
N ARG A 280 -17.66 -13.71 0.89
CA ARG A 280 -17.95 -13.15 -0.45
C ARG A 280 -17.24 -11.83 -0.68
N ALA A 281 -17.20 -10.94 0.33
CA ALA A 281 -16.45 -9.69 0.25
C ALA A 281 -14.94 -9.94 0.12
N GLY A 282 -14.40 -10.90 0.87
CA GLY A 282 -12.99 -11.28 0.86
C GLY A 282 -12.60 -12.33 -0.18
N SER A 283 -13.47 -12.71 -1.12
CA SER A 283 -13.12 -13.63 -2.23
C SER A 283 -13.99 -13.41 -3.47
N TYR A 284 -15.23 -13.91 -3.44
CA TYR A 284 -16.15 -13.99 -4.58
C TYR A 284 -16.28 -12.68 -5.35
N ASN A 285 -16.50 -11.57 -4.65
CA ASN A 285 -16.78 -10.29 -5.29
C ASN A 285 -15.57 -9.78 -6.09
N ALA A 286 -14.36 -9.88 -5.53
CA ALA A 286 -13.13 -9.49 -6.21
C ALA A 286 -12.82 -10.41 -7.40
N ILE A 287 -12.97 -11.73 -7.23
CA ILE A 287 -12.79 -12.72 -8.31
C ILE A 287 -13.72 -12.39 -9.49
N LYS A 288 -15.00 -12.07 -9.22
CA LYS A 288 -15.97 -11.71 -10.26
C LYS A 288 -15.75 -10.32 -10.83
N HIS A 289 -15.34 -9.35 -10.03
CA HIS A 289 -15.12 -7.99 -10.48
C HIS A 289 -13.96 -7.92 -11.48
N TYR A 290 -12.80 -8.48 -11.11
CA TYR A 290 -11.58 -8.39 -11.93
C TYR A 290 -11.40 -9.56 -12.89
N GLY A 291 -12.19 -10.64 -12.76
CA GLY A 291 -12.07 -11.83 -13.60
C GLY A 291 -10.81 -12.64 -13.31
N LEU A 292 -10.48 -12.79 -12.01
CA LEU A 292 -9.29 -13.50 -11.56
C LEU A 292 -9.36 -15.01 -11.88
N ASP A 293 -8.21 -15.63 -12.17
CA ASP A 293 -8.10 -17.08 -12.42
C ASP A 293 -8.05 -17.86 -11.10
N LEU A 294 -9.13 -17.76 -10.30
CA LEU A 294 -9.29 -18.44 -9.02
C LEU A 294 -10.60 -19.22 -8.94
N GLY A 295 -10.50 -20.44 -8.39
CA GLY A 295 -11.65 -21.29 -8.10
C GLY A 295 -12.53 -20.79 -6.94
N LEU A 296 -13.81 -21.14 -7.00
CA LEU A 296 -14.83 -20.87 -5.97
C LEU A 296 -15.41 -22.18 -5.42
N LEU A 297 -14.61 -23.24 -5.40
CA LEU A 297 -14.99 -24.60 -5.00
C LEU A 297 -16.19 -25.16 -5.78
N GLN A 298 -16.28 -24.90 -7.08
CA GLN A 298 -17.30 -25.50 -7.95
C GLN A 298 -16.71 -26.61 -8.85
N VAL A 299 -17.55 -27.51 -9.32
CA VAL A 299 -17.13 -28.54 -10.29
C VAL A 299 -16.63 -27.85 -11.57
N ARG A 300 -15.41 -28.22 -12.01
CA ARG A 300 -14.59 -27.66 -13.10
C ARG A 300 -13.78 -26.42 -12.77
N ASP A 301 -13.94 -25.84 -11.60
CA ASP A 301 -13.06 -24.77 -11.15
C ASP A 301 -11.62 -25.27 -11.03
N SER A 302 -10.68 -24.32 -11.11
CA SER A 302 -9.33 -24.53 -10.61
C SER A 302 -9.41 -24.92 -9.13
N ALA A 303 -8.56 -25.85 -8.69
CA ALA A 303 -8.51 -26.31 -7.32
C ALA A 303 -7.69 -25.36 -6.45
N ASP A 304 -8.23 -24.14 -6.27
CA ASP A 304 -7.68 -23.08 -5.43
C ASP A 304 -8.53 -22.95 -4.17
N PHE A 305 -7.97 -23.28 -3.01
CA PHE A 305 -8.71 -23.29 -1.76
C PHE A 305 -7.78 -23.27 -0.56
N ILE A 306 -8.34 -22.91 0.58
CA ILE A 306 -7.67 -22.95 1.87
C ILE A 306 -8.43 -23.87 2.83
N ILE A 307 -7.70 -24.41 3.79
CA ILE A 307 -8.26 -25.20 4.88
C ILE A 307 -8.00 -24.44 6.17
N VAL A 308 -9.06 -24.20 6.94
CA VAL A 308 -8.98 -23.64 8.29
C VAL A 308 -9.48 -24.65 9.31
N ASP A 309 -9.05 -24.49 10.55
CA ASP A 309 -9.52 -25.31 11.68
C ASP A 309 -11.00 -25.06 11.98
N ASP A 310 -11.39 -23.80 12.15
CA ASP A 310 -12.75 -23.37 12.38
C ASP A 310 -13.00 -21.96 11.80
N LEU A 311 -14.27 -21.55 11.77
CA LEU A 311 -14.68 -20.27 11.17
C LEU A 311 -14.63 -19.08 12.15
N GLU A 312 -14.36 -19.31 13.43
CA GLU A 312 -14.28 -18.27 14.46
C GLU A 312 -12.84 -17.79 14.63
N SER A 313 -11.92 -18.71 14.91
CA SER A 313 -10.48 -18.45 15.04
C SER A 313 -9.78 -18.29 13.69
N PHE A 314 -10.33 -18.92 12.64
CA PHE A 314 -9.89 -18.78 11.25
C PHE A 314 -8.40 -19.11 11.03
N ASN A 315 -7.84 -20.12 11.72
CA ASN A 315 -6.42 -20.43 11.56
C ASN A 315 -6.19 -21.25 10.29
N VAL A 316 -5.42 -20.71 9.35
CA VAL A 316 -5.10 -21.38 8.09
C VAL A 316 -4.13 -22.53 8.32
N LYS A 317 -4.59 -23.75 8.03
CA LYS A 317 -3.84 -25.01 8.14
C LYS A 317 -3.04 -25.32 6.89
N SER A 318 -3.64 -25.08 5.73
CA SER A 318 -2.99 -25.26 4.43
C SER A 318 -3.67 -24.47 3.33
N SER A 319 -2.92 -24.19 2.28
CA SER A 319 -3.35 -23.44 1.11
C SER A 319 -2.98 -24.20 -0.16
N TYR A 320 -3.89 -24.22 -1.13
CA TYR A 320 -3.75 -24.95 -2.39
C TYR A 320 -3.98 -24.01 -3.57
N MET A 321 -3.13 -24.11 -4.58
CA MET A 321 -3.27 -23.43 -5.87
C MET A 321 -3.17 -24.45 -7.00
N LYS A 322 -4.16 -24.47 -7.89
CA LYS A 322 -4.23 -25.40 -9.03
C LYS A 322 -3.99 -26.85 -8.59
N GLY A 323 -4.55 -27.22 -7.42
CA GLY A 323 -4.43 -28.54 -6.80
C GLY A 323 -3.06 -28.85 -6.19
N GLU A 324 -2.10 -27.95 -6.18
CA GLU A 324 -0.81 -28.13 -5.51
C GLU A 324 -0.86 -27.50 -4.11
N CYS A 325 -0.34 -28.19 -3.10
CA CYS A 325 -0.25 -27.65 -1.75
C CYS A 325 0.93 -26.66 -1.70
N ILE A 326 0.63 -25.38 -1.57
CA ILE A 326 1.63 -24.31 -1.61
C ILE A 326 2.04 -23.83 -0.21
N TYR A 327 1.22 -24.14 0.79
CA TYR A 327 1.48 -23.86 2.20
C TYR A 327 0.87 -24.95 3.06
N LYS A 328 1.62 -25.43 4.06
CA LYS A 328 1.12 -26.35 5.09
C LYS A 328 1.97 -26.25 6.36
N ASP A 329 1.30 -26.19 7.51
CA ASP A 329 1.93 -26.29 8.84
C ASP A 329 3.16 -25.37 9.03
N GLY A 330 3.06 -24.12 8.54
CA GLY A 330 4.12 -23.11 8.68
C GLY A 330 5.16 -23.09 7.54
N GLU A 331 5.12 -24.05 6.62
CA GLU A 331 6.07 -24.16 5.50
C GLU A 331 5.41 -23.81 4.17
N VAL A 332 6.08 -22.95 3.38
CA VAL A 332 5.72 -22.67 1.99
C VAL A 332 6.51 -23.56 1.04
N SER A 333 5.90 -23.94 -0.08
CA SER A 333 6.45 -24.93 -1.02
C SER A 333 6.82 -24.33 -2.39
N PHE A 334 7.17 -23.04 -2.44
CA PHE A 334 7.60 -22.36 -3.65
C PHE A 334 8.80 -21.45 -3.37
N ASP A 335 9.49 -21.07 -4.45
CA ASP A 335 10.63 -20.17 -4.36
C ASP A 335 10.16 -18.71 -4.23
N SER A 336 10.74 -17.98 -3.28
CA SER A 336 10.31 -16.64 -2.92
C SER A 336 11.44 -15.60 -3.02
N HIS A 337 12.44 -15.77 -3.89
CA HIS A 337 13.54 -14.80 -4.04
C HIS A 337 13.75 -14.23 -5.46
N ASN A 338 14.48 -13.11 -5.52
CA ASN A 338 14.95 -12.51 -6.76
C ASN A 338 16.44 -12.17 -6.72
N GLU A 339 17.18 -12.64 -7.72
CA GLU A 339 18.60 -12.28 -7.86
C GLU A 339 18.79 -10.90 -8.49
N ILE A 340 17.81 -10.43 -9.28
CA ILE A 340 17.85 -9.14 -9.95
C ILE A 340 17.34 -8.09 -8.97
N LEU A 341 18.16 -7.09 -8.70
CA LEU A 341 17.79 -5.93 -7.86
C LEU A 341 17.97 -4.67 -8.71
N LEU A 342 16.88 -3.97 -9.00
CA LEU A 342 16.88 -2.74 -9.80
C LEU A 342 16.76 -1.53 -8.89
N ASN A 343 17.49 -0.46 -9.20
CA ASN A 343 17.41 0.76 -8.40
C ASN A 343 17.66 2.01 -9.27
N ASN A 344 17.08 3.15 -8.88
CA ASN A 344 17.25 4.45 -9.51
C ASN A 344 17.59 5.49 -8.44
N PHE A 345 18.88 5.63 -8.16
CA PHE A 345 19.38 6.47 -7.07
C PHE A 345 20.71 7.12 -7.49
N TYR A 346 20.70 8.44 -7.71
CA TYR A 346 21.84 9.21 -8.24
C TYR A 346 22.37 10.30 -7.30
N ARG A 347 21.77 10.45 -6.12
CA ARG A 347 22.13 11.47 -5.14
C ARG A 347 23.54 11.26 -4.59
N LYS A 348 24.31 12.35 -4.47
CA LYS A 348 25.60 12.41 -3.77
C LYS A 348 25.42 12.89 -2.34
N GLU A 349 26.40 12.59 -1.50
CA GLU A 349 26.50 13.12 -0.14
C GLU A 349 26.41 14.65 -0.13
N ILE A 350 25.80 15.17 0.92
CA ILE A 350 25.65 16.61 1.18
C ILE A 350 26.55 17.03 2.35
N GLU A 351 26.68 18.33 2.58
CA GLU A 351 27.43 18.91 3.69
C GLU A 351 26.51 19.70 4.65
N LEU A 352 26.96 19.99 5.87
CA LEU A 352 26.17 20.75 6.87
C LEU A 352 25.62 22.08 6.33
N LYS A 353 26.39 22.76 5.47
CA LYS A 353 25.98 24.04 4.88
C LYS A 353 24.70 23.93 4.03
N ASP A 354 24.40 22.74 3.51
CA ASP A 354 23.22 22.50 2.68
C ASP A 354 21.93 22.40 3.51
N LEU A 355 22.04 22.29 4.85
CA LEU A 355 20.93 22.22 5.80
C LEU A 355 20.65 23.54 6.52
N GLN A 356 21.48 24.57 6.28
CA GLN A 356 21.39 25.85 6.97
C GLN A 356 20.24 26.70 6.42
N VAL A 357 19.47 27.32 7.33
CA VAL A 357 18.41 28.27 7.03
C VAL A 357 18.73 29.57 7.74
N ASP A 358 18.82 30.68 7.01
CA ASP A 358 19.10 31.99 7.61
C ASP A 358 17.97 32.42 8.55
N ALA A 359 18.31 32.88 9.76
CA ALA A 359 17.31 33.45 10.64
C ALA A 359 16.85 34.81 10.10
N LYS A 360 15.53 35.02 10.05
CA LYS A 360 14.90 36.32 9.77
C LYS A 360 14.05 36.75 10.95
N ASP A 361 13.71 38.03 11.03
CA ASP A 361 12.80 38.54 12.07
C ASP A 361 11.33 38.32 11.69
N CYS A 362 10.98 37.06 11.44
CA CYS A 362 9.62 36.61 11.17
C CYS A 362 9.46 35.14 11.61
N ASP A 363 8.20 34.70 11.68
CA ASP A 363 7.89 33.28 11.84
C ASP A 363 8.16 32.53 10.52
N VAL A 364 8.21 31.20 10.60
CA VAL A 364 8.17 30.32 9.44
C VAL A 364 6.86 29.54 9.42
N HIS A 365 6.45 29.11 8.23
CA HIS A 365 5.37 28.15 8.08
C HIS A 365 5.84 26.76 8.54
N VAL A 366 5.07 26.15 9.44
CA VAL A 366 5.35 24.85 10.06
C VAL A 366 4.21 23.90 9.77
N MET A 367 4.57 22.72 9.27
CA MET A 367 3.64 21.62 9.06
C MET A 367 3.31 20.98 10.40
N THR A 368 2.03 20.80 10.74
CA THR A 368 1.66 20.04 11.94
C THR A 368 1.29 18.62 11.57
N VAL A 369 1.81 17.66 12.34
CA VAL A 369 1.68 16.23 12.09
C VAL A 369 1.11 15.53 13.32
N SER A 370 0.36 14.46 13.10
CA SER A 370 -0.23 13.63 14.15
C SER A 370 0.05 12.17 13.85
N ASP A 371 0.13 11.35 14.89
CA ASP A 371 0.31 9.91 14.73
C ASP A 371 -0.92 9.27 14.08
N GLY A 372 -0.69 8.36 13.13
CA GLY A 372 -1.75 7.63 12.44
C GLY A 372 -2.68 8.49 11.57
N ASP A 373 -2.29 9.72 11.22
CA ASP A 373 -3.05 10.60 10.33
C ASP A 373 -2.21 10.98 9.10
N LEU A 374 -2.82 10.84 7.92
CA LEU A 374 -2.22 11.23 6.63
C LEU A 374 -2.38 12.73 6.37
N LEU A 375 -3.37 13.35 7.02
CA LEU A 375 -3.65 14.77 6.92
C LEU A 375 -2.62 15.58 7.70
N THR A 376 -2.15 16.65 7.09
CA THR A 376 -1.28 17.62 7.76
C THR A 376 -2.05 18.89 8.07
N GLY A 377 -1.70 19.54 9.17
CA GLY A 377 -2.12 20.90 9.46
C GLY A 377 -1.03 21.93 9.17
N TRP A 378 -1.32 23.18 9.49
CA TRP A 378 -0.47 24.32 9.21
C TRP A 378 -0.53 25.29 10.38
N THR A 379 0.63 25.63 10.94
CA THR A 379 0.81 26.71 11.91
C THR A 379 1.97 27.61 11.51
N SER A 380 2.08 28.80 12.11
CA SER A 380 3.35 29.54 12.15
C SER A 380 4.07 29.23 13.46
N ALA A 381 5.40 29.29 13.44
CA ALA A 381 6.21 29.33 14.66
C ALA A 381 7.55 30.00 14.36
N ARG A 382 8.20 30.51 15.41
CA ARG A 382 9.60 30.97 15.35
C ARG A 382 10.52 29.85 15.81
N PRO A 383 11.31 29.21 14.93
CA PRO A 383 12.27 28.19 15.34
C PRO A 383 13.35 28.78 16.25
N LYS A 384 14.07 27.91 16.94
CA LYS A 384 15.24 28.32 17.73
C LYS A 384 16.30 28.93 16.81
N ILE A 385 16.97 29.98 17.29
CA ILE A 385 18.07 30.63 16.56
C ILE A 385 19.39 30.27 17.23
N GLU A 386 20.33 29.75 16.45
CA GLU A 386 21.72 29.51 16.82
C GLU A 386 22.62 30.01 15.68
N ASP A 387 23.63 30.82 16.01
CA ASP A 387 24.59 31.40 15.04
C ASP A 387 23.92 32.03 13.79
N ASP A 388 22.89 32.86 14.02
CA ASP A 388 22.07 33.50 12.98
C ASP A 388 21.36 32.53 12.01
N LYS A 389 21.18 31.27 12.41
CA LYS A 389 20.44 30.25 11.66
C LYS A 389 19.22 29.76 12.42
N PHE A 390 18.16 29.43 11.69
CA PHE A 390 17.04 28.65 12.24
C PHE A 390 17.43 27.17 12.36
N VAL A 391 17.27 26.63 13.58
CA VAL A 391 17.51 25.23 13.94
C VAL A 391 16.26 24.64 14.59
N SER A 392 16.24 23.31 14.77
CA SER A 392 15.14 22.64 15.46
C SER A 392 15.00 23.13 16.91
N ASP A 393 13.77 23.28 17.38
CA ASP A 393 13.41 23.54 18.76
C ASP A 393 12.69 22.32 19.36
N THR A 394 13.41 21.47 20.09
CA THR A 394 12.83 20.28 20.73
C THR A 394 11.92 20.61 21.92
N GLY A 395 12.00 21.83 22.46
CA GLY A 395 11.14 22.32 23.53
C GLY A 395 9.74 22.66 23.03
N GLN A 396 9.66 23.31 21.86
CA GLN A 396 8.38 23.62 21.18
C GLN A 396 7.92 22.55 20.19
N ASP A 397 8.74 21.51 20.01
CA ASP A 397 8.60 20.45 19.02
C ASP A 397 8.49 21.01 17.59
N VAL A 398 9.35 21.96 17.25
CA VAL A 398 9.48 22.50 15.89
C VAL A 398 10.77 21.94 15.31
N LEU A 399 10.67 20.81 14.60
CA LEU A 399 11.80 20.06 14.10
C LEU A 399 12.07 20.37 12.62
N LYS A 400 13.34 20.52 12.27
CA LYS A 400 13.79 20.70 10.90
C LYS A 400 13.51 19.42 10.10
N MET A 401 12.93 19.61 8.92
CA MET A 401 12.63 18.57 7.95
C MET A 401 13.35 18.89 6.64
N VAL A 402 13.82 17.86 5.95
CA VAL A 402 14.59 18.00 4.70
C VAL A 402 13.96 17.09 3.65
N VAL A 403 13.73 17.62 2.45
CA VAL A 403 13.39 16.83 1.28
C VAL A 403 14.38 17.13 0.17
N MET A 404 14.86 16.09 -0.51
CA MET A 404 15.77 16.27 -1.64
C MET A 404 15.62 15.19 -2.70
N SER A 405 15.74 15.61 -3.95
CA SER A 405 15.63 14.69 -5.09
C SER A 405 16.70 13.61 -5.01
N ARG A 406 16.27 12.34 -5.15
CA ARG A 406 17.23 11.23 -5.32
C ARG A 406 17.69 11.02 -6.76
N TYR A 407 17.00 11.68 -7.70
CA TYR A 407 17.21 11.54 -9.14
C TYR A 407 18.24 12.54 -9.69
N ASN A 408 18.52 13.60 -8.94
CA ASN A 408 19.49 14.63 -9.29
C ASN A 408 20.25 15.13 -8.04
N ASN A 409 21.07 16.17 -8.21
CA ASN A 409 21.86 16.77 -7.12
C ASN A 409 21.45 18.24 -6.86
N ASP A 410 20.18 18.57 -7.06
CA ASP A 410 19.64 19.88 -6.72
C ASP A 410 19.70 20.12 -5.20
N LYS A 411 19.72 21.39 -4.79
CA LYS A 411 19.86 21.75 -3.37
C LYS A 411 18.76 21.09 -2.52
N PRO A 412 19.08 20.58 -1.32
CA PRO A 412 18.05 20.16 -0.37
C PRO A 412 17.07 21.29 -0.07
N VAL A 413 15.81 20.93 0.08
CA VAL A 413 14.76 21.84 0.56
C VAL A 413 14.58 21.58 2.04
N VAL A 414 14.66 22.65 2.83
CA VAL A 414 14.52 22.60 4.29
C VAL A 414 13.21 23.28 4.69
N GLY A 415 12.44 22.59 5.53
CA GLY A 415 11.24 23.10 6.17
C GLY A 415 11.19 22.73 7.65
N PHE A 416 10.04 22.93 8.30
CA PHE A 416 9.84 22.58 9.70
C PHE A 416 8.52 21.84 9.90
N ALA A 417 8.55 20.85 10.79
CA ALA A 417 7.40 20.06 11.19
C ALA A 417 7.23 20.09 12.71
N LYS A 418 5.98 20.00 13.17
CA LYS A 418 5.60 19.94 14.59
C LYS A 418 4.67 18.77 14.87
N GLY A 419 4.98 17.97 15.87
CA GLY A 419 4.19 16.81 16.31
C GLY A 419 5.02 15.55 16.51
N PHE A 420 6.19 15.43 15.86
CA PHE A 420 7.04 14.24 15.95
C PHE A 420 7.53 13.95 17.37
N GLY A 421 7.70 14.96 18.23
CA GLY A 421 8.04 14.80 19.64
C GLY A 421 9.51 14.44 19.93
N PHE A 422 10.37 14.27 18.91
CA PHE A 422 11.76 13.87 19.11
C PHE A 422 12.54 14.87 19.97
N LYS A 423 13.33 14.33 20.90
CA LYS A 423 14.22 15.08 21.82
C LYS A 423 15.69 14.92 21.47
N LYS A 424 16.04 13.95 20.63
CA LYS A 424 17.38 13.71 20.09
C LYS A 424 17.27 13.03 18.71
N GLY A 425 18.37 12.97 17.97
CA GLY A 425 18.48 12.17 16.76
C GLY A 425 17.70 12.71 15.55
N ALA A 426 17.76 11.93 14.47
CA ALA A 426 17.05 12.15 13.23
C ALA A 426 16.67 10.83 12.57
N ILE A 427 15.60 10.84 11.81
CA ILE A 427 15.21 9.72 10.93
C ILE A 427 15.21 10.19 9.48
N SER A 428 15.46 9.27 8.56
CA SER A 428 15.40 9.51 7.12
C SER A 428 14.92 8.28 6.36
N GLY A 429 14.27 8.50 5.22
CA GLY A 429 13.79 7.43 4.34
C GLY A 429 13.83 7.82 2.87
N SER A 430 13.86 6.80 2.00
CA SER A 430 13.63 6.94 0.56
C SER A 430 12.23 6.54 0.12
N ILE A 431 11.34 6.29 1.09
CA ILE A 431 9.90 6.13 0.88
C ILE A 431 9.28 7.46 1.29
N ALA A 432 8.85 8.22 0.28
CA ALA A 432 8.26 9.54 0.43
C ALA A 432 7.20 9.71 -0.67
N HIS A 433 5.96 9.33 -0.36
CA HIS A 433 4.86 9.20 -1.33
C HIS A 433 4.68 10.50 -2.14
N ASP A 434 4.54 10.48 -3.47
CA ASP A 434 4.67 9.31 -4.39
C ASP A 434 5.97 9.37 -5.22
N SER A 435 6.67 10.50 -5.25
CA SER A 435 7.91 10.62 -6.03
C SER A 435 9.09 9.88 -5.40
N HIS A 436 8.96 9.51 -4.11
CA HIS A 436 9.95 8.77 -3.33
C HIS A 436 11.34 9.40 -3.33
N ASN A 437 11.35 10.72 -3.17
CA ASN A 437 12.58 11.44 -2.89
C ASN A 437 13.10 11.11 -1.48
N ILE A 438 14.29 11.60 -1.16
CA ILE A 438 14.83 11.44 0.19
C ILE A 438 14.12 12.43 1.11
N ILE A 439 13.62 11.94 2.25
CA ILE A 439 13.00 12.75 3.29
C ILE A 439 13.64 12.48 4.65
N ALA A 440 13.78 13.50 5.48
CA ALA A 440 14.30 13.36 6.85
C ALA A 440 13.70 14.39 7.80
N VAL A 441 13.63 14.06 9.08
CA VAL A 441 13.28 14.97 10.17
C VAL A 441 14.20 14.72 11.36
N GLY A 442 14.62 15.77 12.07
CA GLY A 442 15.56 15.61 13.18
C GLY A 442 15.71 16.81 14.08
N THR A 443 16.38 16.59 15.21
CA THR A 443 16.52 17.58 16.28
C THR A 443 17.75 18.47 16.13
N ASN A 444 18.66 18.15 15.21
CA ASN A 444 19.85 18.94 14.92
C ASN A 444 20.42 18.58 13.54
N ASP A 445 21.22 19.48 12.98
CA ASP A 445 21.75 19.36 11.61
C ASP A 445 22.79 18.24 11.47
N VAL A 446 23.51 17.89 12.54
CA VAL A 446 24.54 16.82 12.51
C VAL A 446 23.89 15.45 12.38
N ASP A 447 22.89 15.14 13.21
CA ASP A 447 22.15 13.89 13.11
C ASP A 447 21.36 13.80 11.80
N LEU A 448 20.76 14.91 11.35
CA LEU A 448 20.12 14.98 10.03
C LEU A 448 21.10 14.65 8.91
N LEU A 449 22.27 15.29 8.90
CA LEU A 449 23.29 15.05 7.90
C LEU A 449 23.74 13.59 7.88
N ASN A 450 23.99 13.02 9.05
CA ASN A 450 24.46 11.64 9.16
C ASN A 450 23.39 10.63 8.73
N ALA A 451 22.12 10.83 9.12
CA ALA A 451 21.02 10.00 8.67
C ALA A 451 20.88 10.05 7.13
N LEU A 452 20.90 11.26 6.56
CA LEU A 452 20.79 11.49 5.12
C LEU A 452 21.95 10.87 4.33
N ASN A 453 23.20 11.09 4.75
CA ASN A 453 24.36 10.54 4.06
C ASN A 453 24.47 9.01 4.23
N THR A 454 24.02 8.45 5.36
CA THR A 454 23.89 7.00 5.53
C THR A 454 22.88 6.41 4.56
N LEU A 455 21.70 7.03 4.42
CA LEU A 455 20.68 6.62 3.47
C LEU A 455 21.18 6.68 2.01
N ILE A 456 21.95 7.72 1.67
CA ILE A 456 22.59 7.87 0.37
C ILE A 456 23.61 6.74 0.13
N ALA A 457 24.43 6.41 1.13
CA ALA A 457 25.44 5.36 1.04
C ALA A 457 24.83 3.98 0.78
N ILE A 458 23.70 3.67 1.42
CA ILE A 458 22.97 2.40 1.19
C ILE A 458 22.07 2.42 -0.05
N LYS A 459 21.90 3.60 -0.67
CA LYS A 459 21.10 3.85 -1.89
C LYS A 459 19.62 3.53 -1.75
N GLY A 460 19.06 3.85 -0.58
CA GLY A 460 17.65 3.66 -0.29
C GLY A 460 17.38 2.67 0.82
N GLY A 461 16.31 2.94 1.56
CA GLY A 461 16.05 2.34 2.84
C GLY A 461 15.45 3.33 3.82
N MET A 462 15.67 3.02 5.09
CA MET A 462 15.21 3.78 6.25
C MET A 462 16.36 3.82 7.25
N VAL A 463 16.64 4.97 7.84
CA VAL A 463 17.76 5.18 8.78
C VAL A 463 17.27 6.00 9.96
N ALA A 464 17.64 5.60 11.17
CA ALA A 464 17.54 6.40 12.38
C ALA A 464 18.94 6.59 12.95
N HIS A 465 19.29 7.83 13.28
CA HIS A 465 20.63 8.22 13.71
C HIS A 465 20.56 9.09 14.97
N ALA A 466 21.42 8.83 15.94
CA ALA A 466 21.62 9.70 17.10
C ALA A 466 23.08 9.64 17.58
N GLN A 467 23.78 10.77 17.51
CA GLN A 467 25.18 10.90 17.88
C GLN A 467 26.10 9.97 17.07
N ASP A 468 26.61 8.89 17.65
CA ASP A 468 27.51 7.93 16.98
C ASP A 468 26.80 6.58 16.69
N GLU A 469 25.52 6.45 17.05
CA GLU A 469 24.73 5.23 16.87
C GLU A 469 23.69 5.41 15.76
N PHE A 470 23.49 4.35 14.97
CA PHE A 470 22.43 4.30 13.99
C PHE A 470 21.86 2.89 13.80
N LYS A 471 20.61 2.85 13.36
CA LYS A 471 19.93 1.64 12.88
C LYS A 471 19.43 1.91 11.47
N MET A 472 19.30 0.85 10.68
CA MET A 472 18.83 0.97 9.30
C MET A 472 18.10 -0.27 8.81
N VAL A 473 17.17 -0.05 7.88
CA VAL A 473 16.60 -1.07 7.00
C VAL A 473 17.02 -0.73 5.58
N LYS A 474 17.77 -1.63 4.94
CA LYS A 474 18.19 -1.46 3.54
C LYS A 474 17.11 -1.98 2.59
N LEU A 475 16.76 -1.16 1.59
CA LEU A 475 15.75 -1.50 0.59
C LEU A 475 16.41 -1.51 -0.80
N ASP A 476 16.89 -2.68 -1.20
CA ASP A 476 17.75 -2.84 -2.38
C ASP A 476 17.02 -2.66 -3.72
N VAL A 477 15.70 -2.84 -3.74
CA VAL A 477 14.88 -2.69 -4.94
C VAL A 477 14.18 -1.34 -4.92
N ALA A 478 14.57 -0.47 -5.86
CA ALA A 478 14.05 0.89 -6.04
C ALA A 478 14.22 1.82 -4.82
N GLY A 479 14.96 1.41 -3.79
CA GLY A 479 14.93 2.11 -2.50
C GLY A 479 13.60 1.97 -1.75
N LEU A 480 12.75 1.00 -2.13
CA LEU A 480 11.39 0.80 -1.61
C LEU A 480 11.17 -0.60 -1.03
N MET A 481 11.78 -1.62 -1.63
CA MET A 481 11.54 -3.02 -1.25
C MET A 481 12.83 -3.79 -0.97
N SER A 482 12.69 -4.86 -0.21
CA SER A 482 13.71 -5.81 0.18
C SER A 482 13.48 -7.19 -0.44
N ASN A 483 14.57 -7.87 -0.75
CA ASN A 483 14.59 -9.28 -1.16
C ASN A 483 14.86 -10.23 0.03
N LYS A 484 15.01 -9.69 1.25
CA LYS A 484 15.14 -10.49 2.47
C LYS A 484 13.88 -11.32 2.70
N ARG A 485 14.01 -12.39 3.49
CA ARG A 485 12.83 -13.06 4.03
C ARG A 485 12.05 -12.07 4.89
N GLY A 486 10.73 -12.19 4.89
CA GLY A 486 9.91 -11.27 5.66
C GLY A 486 10.25 -11.29 7.15
N GLU A 487 10.58 -12.46 7.73
CA GLU A 487 10.95 -12.56 9.13
C GLU A 487 12.25 -11.79 9.44
N ASP A 488 13.24 -11.85 8.55
CA ASP A 488 14.51 -11.13 8.71
C ASP A 488 14.29 -9.61 8.56
N LEU A 489 13.44 -9.20 7.61
CA LEU A 489 13.10 -7.79 7.42
C LEU A 489 12.34 -7.22 8.63
N LEU A 490 11.42 -8.00 9.20
CA LEU A 490 10.67 -7.60 10.39
C LEU A 490 11.61 -7.34 11.58
N LEU A 491 12.63 -8.19 11.77
CA LEU A 491 13.61 -7.99 12.83
C LEU A 491 14.39 -6.69 12.65
N ASP A 492 14.89 -6.43 11.44
CA ASP A 492 15.59 -5.17 11.14
C ASP A 492 14.68 -3.96 11.35
N TYR A 493 13.42 -4.05 10.91
CA TYR A 493 12.44 -2.98 11.05
C TYR A 493 12.08 -2.71 12.51
N LYS A 494 11.91 -3.75 13.34
CA LYS A 494 11.65 -3.60 14.77
C LYS A 494 12.82 -2.94 15.48
N GLU A 495 14.06 -3.36 15.21
CA GLU A 495 15.24 -2.71 15.78
C GLU A 495 15.35 -1.23 15.38
N LEU A 496 15.05 -0.91 14.12
CA LEU A 496 15.03 0.46 13.63
C LEU A 496 13.93 1.30 14.31
N SER A 497 12.72 0.76 14.38
CA SER A 497 11.55 1.43 14.96
C SER A 497 11.77 1.69 16.45
N ASP A 498 12.16 0.68 17.23
CA ASP A 498 12.45 0.83 18.67
C ASP A 498 13.53 1.88 18.93
N PHE A 499 14.57 1.93 18.08
CA PHE A 499 15.61 2.94 18.18
C PHE A 499 15.08 4.35 17.89
N ALA A 500 14.26 4.53 16.85
CA ALA A 500 13.62 5.81 16.54
C ALA A 500 12.65 6.25 17.64
N LEU A 501 11.87 5.33 18.23
CA LEU A 501 10.98 5.63 19.36
C LEU A 501 11.75 6.08 20.60
N SER A 502 12.95 5.54 20.82
CA SER A 502 13.83 5.95 21.91
C SER A 502 14.28 7.43 21.84
N PHE A 503 14.02 8.12 20.73
CA PHE A 503 14.29 9.54 20.56
C PHE A 503 13.28 10.43 21.31
N GLY A 504 12.18 9.85 21.82
CA GLY A 504 11.19 10.52 22.68
C GLY A 504 9.85 10.81 21.99
N SER A 505 9.62 10.27 20.79
CA SER A 505 8.32 10.37 20.12
C SER A 505 7.27 9.50 20.81
N SER A 506 6.02 9.93 20.76
CA SER A 506 4.86 9.12 21.15
C SER A 506 4.18 8.43 19.96
N PHE A 507 4.71 8.58 18.75
CA PHE A 507 4.10 7.99 17.55
C PHE A 507 4.28 6.48 17.56
N HIS A 508 3.30 5.73 17.04
CA HIS A 508 3.44 4.29 16.86
C HIS A 508 4.36 3.97 15.68
N SER A 509 4.29 4.76 14.59
CA SER A 509 5.12 4.56 13.39
C SER A 509 5.64 5.88 12.82
N PRO A 510 6.74 6.44 13.39
CA PRO A 510 7.31 7.70 12.93
C PRO A 510 7.71 7.72 11.45
N PHE A 511 8.19 6.58 10.94
CA PHE A 511 8.58 6.45 9.54
C PHE A 511 7.38 6.46 8.59
N MET A 512 6.27 5.82 8.98
CA MET A 512 5.04 5.87 8.19
C MET A 512 4.55 7.32 8.10
N THR A 513 4.46 8.03 9.23
CA THR A 513 4.09 9.44 9.22
C THR A 513 5.02 10.26 8.33
N LEU A 514 6.35 10.04 8.44
CA LEU A 514 7.32 10.75 7.61
C LEU A 514 7.09 10.53 6.10
N ALA A 515 6.77 9.30 5.69
CA ALA A 515 6.58 8.94 4.28
C ALA A 515 5.46 9.76 3.60
N PHE A 516 4.46 10.23 4.34
CA PHE A 516 3.35 11.03 3.81
C PHE A 516 3.57 12.55 3.87
N MET A 517 4.69 13.03 4.42
CA MET A 517 4.94 14.48 4.57
C MET A 517 5.31 15.17 3.25
N SER A 518 5.60 14.39 2.21
CA SER A 518 5.83 14.86 0.85
C SER A 518 4.69 14.59 -0.13
N LEU A 519 3.57 14.01 0.31
CA LEU A 519 2.47 13.64 -0.56
C LEU A 519 1.62 14.87 -0.93
N LEU A 520 1.87 15.46 -2.10
CA LEU A 520 1.35 16.77 -2.51
C LEU A 520 -0.13 16.78 -2.95
N VAL A 521 -0.85 15.67 -2.80
CA VAL A 521 -2.26 15.53 -3.19
C VAL A 521 -3.22 15.45 -2.01
N ILE A 522 -2.69 15.45 -0.78
CA ILE A 522 -3.48 15.39 0.46
C ILE A 522 -3.21 16.63 1.32
N PRO A 523 -4.25 17.37 1.77
CA PRO A 523 -4.09 18.63 2.49
C PRO A 523 -3.39 18.50 3.86
N LYS A 524 -2.90 19.60 4.45
CA LYS A 524 -2.91 21.00 3.97
C LYS A 524 -1.54 21.51 3.50
N LEU A 525 -0.48 21.26 4.28
CA LEU A 525 0.87 21.76 4.01
C LEU A 525 1.83 20.57 3.86
N LYS A 526 2.62 20.54 2.79
CA LYS A 526 3.55 19.44 2.46
C LYS A 526 4.92 20.00 2.07
N LEU A 527 5.96 19.17 2.08
CA LEU A 527 7.30 19.56 1.64
C LEU A 527 7.73 18.70 0.46
N SER A 528 8.15 19.34 -0.63
CA SER A 528 8.69 18.67 -1.82
C SER A 528 10.17 18.98 -1.98
N ASP A 529 10.82 18.29 -2.94
CA ASP A 529 12.18 18.63 -3.36
C ASP A 529 12.28 19.97 -4.12
N LYS A 530 11.14 20.65 -4.36
CA LYS A 530 11.06 21.97 -5.00
C LYS A 530 10.67 23.10 -4.04
N GLY A 531 10.23 22.80 -2.83
CA GLY A 531 9.81 23.79 -1.85
C GLY A 531 8.65 23.35 -0.97
N LEU A 532 8.25 24.25 -0.07
CA LEU A 532 7.05 24.12 0.75
C LEU A 532 5.82 24.30 -0.14
N PHE A 533 4.82 23.43 0.03
CA PHE A 533 3.68 23.34 -0.86
C PHE A 533 2.35 23.46 -0.11
N ASP A 534 1.55 24.45 -0.51
CA ASP A 534 0.16 24.60 -0.08
C ASP A 534 -0.72 23.76 -1.02
N VAL A 535 -1.26 22.67 -0.49
CA VAL A 535 -2.07 21.71 -1.26
C VAL A 535 -3.44 22.31 -1.60
N GLU A 536 -4.01 23.15 -0.74
CA GLU A 536 -5.32 23.75 -0.95
C GLU A 536 -5.29 24.80 -2.08
N GLN A 537 -4.21 25.59 -2.14
CA GLN A 537 -3.96 26.55 -3.23
C GLN A 537 -3.20 25.94 -4.41
N PHE A 538 -2.72 24.71 -4.27
CA PHE A 538 -1.95 23.95 -5.25
C PHE A 538 -0.75 24.73 -5.80
N LYS A 539 0.05 25.32 -4.89
CA LYS A 539 1.21 26.15 -5.25
C LYS A 539 2.35 26.02 -4.24
N LEU A 540 3.57 26.28 -4.72
CA LEU A 540 4.72 26.49 -3.84
C LEU A 540 4.60 27.82 -3.10
N ILE A 541 5.01 27.83 -1.84
CA ILE A 541 5.03 29.01 -0.98
C ILE A 541 6.43 29.20 -0.37
N ASP A 542 6.72 30.41 0.09
CA ASP A 542 7.95 30.70 0.81
C ASP A 542 7.93 30.00 2.18
N LEU A 543 9.11 29.73 2.75
CA LEU A 543 9.26 29.21 4.11
C LEU A 543 8.90 30.26 5.16
N TYR A 544 9.31 31.51 4.93
CA TYR A 544 9.12 32.62 5.86
C TYR A 544 7.70 33.17 5.73
N CYS A 545 7.05 33.44 6.87
CA CYS A 545 5.79 34.17 6.89
C CYS A 545 6.04 35.64 6.52
N GLU A 546 5.21 36.17 5.61
CA GLU A 546 5.20 37.60 5.25
C GLU A 546 4.58 38.49 6.33
#